data_AF-X8IZI2-F1
#
_entry.id   AF-X8IZI2-F1
#
_cell.length_a   1.000
_cell.length_b   1.000
_cell.length_c   1.000
_cell.angle_alpha   90.00
_cell.angle_beta   90.00
_cell.angle_gamma   90.00
#
_symmetry.space_group_name_H-M   'P 1'
#
loop_
_entity.id
_entity.type
_entity.pdbx_description
1 polymer ?
#
loop_
_entity_poly.entity_id
_entity_poly.type
_entity_poly.pdbx_seq_one_letter_code
_entity_poly.pdbx_strand_id
1 'polypeptide(L)'
;MFMCPAPPATLNMFWYQGSLSCALQKIAHNTKGRLAPEISASLTEAAGRVFIQESYVNDLLVASAGCSISPDPLFVYGGYMNALSNLLGVLTLPGFEGTSRGRACRSMHMHLQTILTVIHLRGNDVTSLFKDPNMNKALADLARFNPAF
;
A
#
# COMPACT_ATOMS: atom_id res chain seq x y z
N MET A 1 -1.84 -24.24 -2.37
CA MET A 1 -2.83 -23.31 -2.97
C MET A 1 -3.35 -22.45 -1.82
N PHE A 2 -2.79 -21.26 -1.62
CA PHE A 2 -3.25 -20.35 -0.56
C PHE A 2 -4.45 -19.57 -1.11
N MET A 3 -5.66 -19.98 -0.72
CA MET A 3 -6.87 -19.17 -0.93
C MET A 3 -6.91 -18.15 0.20
N CYS A 4 -6.83 -16.86 -0.13
CA CYS A 4 -7.23 -15.82 0.81
C CYS A 4 -8.71 -16.01 1.12
N PRO A 5 -9.14 -16.01 2.41
CA PRO A 5 -10.54 -16.12 2.74
C PRO A 5 -11.30 -14.91 2.15
N ALA A 6 -12.43 -15.18 1.49
CA ALA A 6 -13.34 -14.13 1.06
C ALA A 6 -13.84 -13.40 2.32
N PRO A 7 -13.82 -12.06 2.35
CA PRO A 7 -14.25 -11.33 3.53
C PRO A 7 -15.76 -11.54 3.78
N PRO A 8 -16.20 -11.62 5.04
CA PRO A 8 -17.59 -11.85 5.39
C PRO A 8 -18.50 -10.70 4.90
N ALA A 9 -19.69 -11.07 4.44
CA ALA A 9 -20.62 -10.27 3.63
C ALA A 9 -21.31 -9.08 4.33
N THR A 10 -20.78 -8.57 5.43
CA THR A 10 -21.33 -7.38 6.14
C THR A 10 -20.27 -6.39 6.64
N LEU A 11 -19.03 -6.46 6.12
CA LEU A 11 -18.08 -5.36 6.22
C LEU A 11 -18.35 -4.38 5.08
N ASN A 12 -18.71 -3.15 5.40
CA ASN A 12 -18.87 -2.08 4.43
C ASN A 12 -17.47 -1.69 3.90
N MET A 13 -16.91 -2.48 2.98
CA MET A 13 -15.55 -2.37 2.43
C MET A 13 -15.41 -1.24 1.40
N PHE A 14 -16.15 -0.14 1.55
CA PHE A 14 -16.03 1.01 0.66
C PHE A 14 -14.60 1.57 0.62
N TRP A 15 -13.85 1.43 1.71
CA TRP A 15 -12.45 1.82 1.78
C TRP A 15 -11.53 0.94 0.90
N TYR A 16 -11.87 -0.34 0.69
CA TYR A 16 -10.97 -1.32 0.06
C TYR A 16 -10.70 -1.04 -1.42
N GLN A 17 -11.71 -0.64 -2.20
CA GLN A 17 -11.53 -0.41 -3.64
C GLN A 17 -10.55 0.74 -3.94
N GLY A 18 -10.48 1.72 -3.04
CA GLY A 18 -9.57 2.87 -3.09
C GLY A 18 -8.40 2.76 -2.12
N SER A 19 -7.98 1.54 -1.75
CA SER A 19 -6.93 1.32 -0.77
C SER A 19 -5.58 0.95 -1.40
N LEU A 20 -4.51 1.11 -0.61
CA LEU A 20 -3.17 0.73 -1.04
C LEU A 20 -3.03 -0.78 -1.14
N SER A 21 -3.63 -1.55 -0.24
CA SER A 21 -3.58 -3.01 -0.34
C SER A 21 -4.20 -3.51 -1.65
N CYS A 22 -5.33 -2.92 -2.07
CA CYS A 22 -5.96 -3.25 -3.35
C CYS A 22 -5.07 -2.86 -4.54
N ALA A 23 -4.45 -1.68 -4.52
CA ALA A 23 -3.51 -1.25 -5.57
C ALA A 23 -2.30 -2.18 -5.69
N LEU A 24 -1.71 -2.59 -4.56
CA LEU A 24 -0.60 -3.55 -4.52
C LEU A 24 -1.04 -4.92 -5.05
N GLN A 25 -2.21 -5.44 -4.66
CA GLN A 25 -2.71 -6.70 -5.22
C GLN A 25 -2.87 -6.64 -6.75
N LYS A 26 -3.42 -5.53 -7.27
CA LYS A 26 -3.55 -5.32 -8.73
C LYS A 26 -2.20 -5.34 -9.43
N ILE A 27 -1.19 -4.68 -8.87
CA ILE A 27 0.17 -4.73 -9.42
C ILE A 27 0.71 -6.16 -9.36
N ALA A 28 0.64 -6.84 -8.21
CA ALA A 28 1.13 -8.21 -8.05
C ALA A 28 0.55 -9.14 -9.12
N HIS A 29 -0.74 -8.98 -9.40
CA HIS A 29 -1.44 -9.72 -10.43
C HIS A 29 -0.98 -9.34 -11.85
N ASN A 30 -0.97 -8.04 -12.18
CA ASN A 30 -0.67 -7.53 -13.52
C ASN A 30 0.80 -7.74 -13.93
N THR A 31 1.71 -7.77 -12.96
CA THR A 31 3.14 -7.93 -13.19
C THR A 31 3.64 -9.34 -12.90
N LYS A 32 2.73 -10.30 -12.73
CA LYS A 32 3.08 -11.69 -12.46
C LYS A 32 3.96 -12.25 -13.58
N GLY A 33 5.13 -12.79 -13.21
CA GLY A 33 6.12 -13.30 -14.17
C GLY A 33 6.92 -12.22 -14.92
N ARG A 34 6.63 -10.93 -14.68
CA ARG A 34 7.35 -9.78 -15.25
C ARG A 34 8.27 -9.08 -14.24
N LEU A 35 8.16 -9.41 -12.95
CA LEU A 35 9.09 -8.91 -11.94
C LEU A 35 9.99 -10.06 -11.47
N ALA A 36 11.17 -9.69 -10.96
CA ALA A 36 12.02 -10.65 -10.28
C ALA A 36 11.26 -11.34 -9.12
N PRO A 37 11.50 -12.64 -8.86
CA PRO A 37 10.73 -13.39 -7.86
C PRO A 37 10.68 -12.72 -6.49
N GLU A 38 11.81 -12.16 -6.05
CA GLU A 38 11.93 -11.47 -4.76
C GLU A 38 11.00 -10.24 -4.66
N ILE A 39 10.89 -9.48 -5.75
CA ILE A 39 10.03 -8.29 -5.83
C ILE A 39 8.56 -8.75 -5.84
N SER A 40 8.22 -9.75 -6.65
CA SER A 40 6.85 -10.26 -6.75
C SER A 40 6.37 -10.83 -5.41
N ALA A 41 7.22 -11.55 -4.69
CA ALA A 41 6.92 -12.11 -3.38
C ALA A 41 6.71 -10.99 -2.34
N SER A 42 7.64 -10.03 -2.28
CA SER A 42 7.56 -8.89 -1.35
C SER A 42 6.35 -8.01 -1.61
N LEU A 43 5.92 -7.88 -2.87
CA LEU A 43 4.76 -7.09 -3.25
C LEU A 43 3.44 -7.77 -2.83
N THR A 44 3.37 -9.10 -2.96
CA THR A 44 2.23 -9.90 -2.47
C THR A 44 2.15 -9.85 -0.94
N GLU A 45 3.30 -9.99 -0.27
CA GLU A 45 3.39 -9.89 1.19
C GLU A 45 2.94 -8.51 1.67
N ALA A 46 3.48 -7.44 1.07
CA ALA A 46 3.15 -6.06 1.42
C ALA A 46 1.65 -5.79 1.24
N ALA A 47 1.04 -6.29 0.16
CA ALA A 47 -0.40 -6.16 -0.06
C ALA A 47 -1.22 -6.77 1.10
N GLY A 48 -0.82 -7.95 1.59
CA GLY A 48 -1.47 -8.59 2.73
C GLY A 48 -1.26 -7.84 4.05
N ARG A 49 -0.04 -7.37 4.32
CA ARG A 49 0.25 -6.59 5.55
C ARG A 49 -0.48 -5.25 5.57
N VAL A 50 -0.51 -4.56 4.42
CA VAL A 50 -1.25 -3.30 4.28
C VAL A 50 -2.75 -3.53 4.45
N PHE A 51 -3.30 -4.64 3.96
CA PHE A 51 -4.72 -4.97 4.16
C PHE A 51 -5.06 -5.13 5.65
N ILE A 52 -4.21 -5.83 6.41
CA ILE A 52 -4.37 -5.98 7.86
C ILE A 52 -4.34 -4.60 8.55
N GLN A 53 -3.37 -3.76 8.19
CA GLN A 53 -3.25 -2.42 8.76
C GLN A 53 -4.46 -1.53 8.42
N GLU A 54 -4.90 -1.50 7.16
CA GLU A 54 -6.06 -0.74 6.71
C GLU A 54 -7.34 -1.21 7.40
N SER A 55 -7.52 -2.52 7.55
CA SER A 55 -8.65 -3.11 8.27
C SER A 55 -8.65 -2.67 9.74
N TYR A 56 -7.51 -2.77 10.41
CA TYR A 56 -7.36 -2.37 11.81
C TYR A 56 -7.65 -0.87 12.02
N VAL A 57 -7.13 0.00 11.14
CA VAL A 57 -7.41 1.43 11.17
C VAL A 57 -8.90 1.72 10.96
N ASN A 58 -9.54 1.01 10.02
CA ASN A 58 -10.97 1.15 9.78
C ASN A 58 -11.81 0.69 11.00
N ASP A 59 -11.44 -0.40 11.65
CA ASP A 59 -12.11 -0.88 12.86
C ASP A 59 -11.99 0.13 14.01
N LEU A 60 -10.80 0.71 14.20
CA LEU A 60 -10.59 1.78 15.18
C LEU A 60 -11.41 3.03 14.88
N LEU A 61 -11.53 3.41 13.61
CA LEU A 61 -12.35 4.55 13.19
C LEU A 61 -13.84 4.33 13.51
N VAL A 62 -14.35 3.13 13.25
CA VAL A 62 -15.75 2.77 13.56
C VAL A 62 -15.98 2.79 15.07
N ALA A 63 -15.03 2.27 15.86
CA ALA A 63 -15.12 2.25 17.32
C ALA A 63 -14.97 3.63 17.97
N SER A 64 -14.23 4.54 17.33
CA SER A 64 -13.86 5.85 17.88
C SER A 64 -14.65 7.00 17.24
N ALA A 65 -15.89 6.77 16.81
CA ALA A 65 -16.68 7.75 16.06
C ALA A 65 -16.72 9.14 16.74
N GLY A 66 -16.03 10.12 16.15
CA GLY A 66 -15.92 11.49 16.65
C GLY A 66 -14.69 11.81 17.53
N CYS A 67 -13.83 10.82 17.78
CA CYS A 67 -12.59 10.95 18.56
C CYS A 67 -11.36 10.56 17.71
N SER A 68 -10.17 11.02 18.12
CA SER A 68 -8.93 10.55 17.52
C SER A 68 -8.72 9.05 17.80
N ILE A 69 -8.32 8.28 16.79
CA ILE A 69 -8.02 6.84 16.93
C ILE A 69 -6.71 6.58 17.67
N SER A 70 -5.84 7.59 17.80
CA SER A 70 -4.56 7.50 18.51
C SER A 70 -4.11 8.89 18.98
N PRO A 71 -3.45 9.01 20.15
CA PRO A 71 -2.77 10.25 20.53
C PRO A 71 -1.48 10.51 19.74
N ASP A 72 -0.91 9.47 19.10
CA ASP A 72 0.27 9.61 18.24
C ASP A 72 -0.14 9.99 16.81
N PRO A 73 0.23 11.19 16.31
CA PRO A 73 -0.11 11.64 14.96
C PRO A 73 0.56 10.81 13.86
N LEU A 74 1.61 10.04 14.19
CA LEU A 74 2.31 9.18 13.25
C LEU A 74 1.82 7.73 13.28
N PHE A 75 0.85 7.39 14.12
CA PHE A 75 0.37 6.02 14.32
C PHE A 75 0.01 5.31 13.01
N VAL A 76 -0.81 5.98 12.18
CA VAL A 76 -1.25 5.43 10.89
C VAL A 76 -0.06 5.29 9.95
N TYR A 77 0.73 6.34 9.80
CA TYR A 77 1.94 6.34 8.96
C TYR A 77 2.93 5.24 9.35
N GLY A 78 3.20 5.08 10.65
CA GLY A 78 4.07 4.04 11.19
C GLY A 78 3.57 2.63 10.85
N GLY A 79 2.26 2.41 10.93
CA GLY A 79 1.64 1.16 10.50
C GLY A 79 1.86 0.85 9.03
N TYR A 80 1.67 1.82 8.13
CA TYR A 80 1.95 1.65 6.70
C TYR A 80 3.44 1.43 6.42
N MET A 81 4.33 2.19 7.05
CA MET A 81 5.78 2.02 6.93
C MET A 81 6.21 0.61 7.34
N ASN A 82 5.70 0.11 8.46
CA ASN A 82 5.98 -1.24 8.93
C ASN A 82 5.46 -2.30 7.94
N ALA A 83 4.23 -2.12 7.44
CA ALA A 83 3.62 -3.03 6.48
C ALA A 83 4.36 -3.09 5.13
N LEU A 84 4.98 -1.98 4.70
CA LEU A 84 5.71 -1.86 3.43
C LEU A 84 7.22 -2.14 3.55
N SER A 85 7.76 -2.25 4.77
CA SER A 85 9.20 -2.28 5.05
C SER A 85 9.99 -3.27 4.18
N ASN A 86 9.54 -4.52 4.07
CA ASN A 86 10.19 -5.55 3.24
C ASN A 86 10.22 -5.16 1.76
N LEU A 87 9.09 -4.68 1.22
CA LEU A 87 9.01 -4.25 -0.18
C LEU A 87 9.94 -3.06 -0.43
N LEU A 88 9.95 -2.07 0.45
CA LEU A 88 10.85 -0.93 0.35
C LEU A 88 12.32 -1.39 0.36
N GLY A 89 12.68 -2.29 1.27
CA GLY A 89 14.02 -2.86 1.36
C GLY A 89 14.46 -3.53 0.06
N VAL A 90 13.60 -4.35 -0.55
CA VAL A 90 13.89 -5.02 -1.83
C VAL A 90 14.00 -4.04 -2.99
N LEU A 91 13.18 -2.99 -3.03
CA LEU A 91 13.22 -1.97 -4.08
C LEU A 91 14.47 -1.09 -4.01
N THR A 92 15.07 -0.95 -2.83
CA THR A 92 16.29 -0.16 -2.61
C THR A 92 17.56 -1.01 -2.56
N LEU A 93 17.51 -2.30 -2.92
CA LEU A 93 18.69 -3.15 -2.94
C LEU A 93 19.76 -2.62 -3.92
N PRO A 94 21.02 -2.51 -3.47
CA PRO A 94 22.12 -2.12 -4.35
C PRO A 94 22.38 -3.20 -5.40
N GLY A 95 22.98 -2.81 -6.54
CA GLY A 95 23.42 -3.74 -7.59
C GLY A 95 22.54 -3.81 -8.83
N PHE A 96 21.42 -3.08 -8.89
CA PHE A 96 20.57 -2.99 -10.09
C PHE A 96 20.62 -1.62 -10.78
N GLU A 97 21.51 -0.73 -10.34
CA GLU A 97 21.66 0.63 -10.88
C GLU A 97 21.93 0.61 -12.39
N GLY A 98 21.28 1.50 -13.14
CA GLY A 98 21.39 1.57 -14.60
C GLY A 98 20.64 0.48 -15.39
N THR A 99 20.19 -0.60 -14.75
CA THR A 99 19.44 -1.68 -15.42
C THR A 99 17.94 -1.35 -15.58
N SER A 100 17.25 -2.04 -16.49
CA SER A 100 15.78 -1.96 -16.61
C SER A 100 15.08 -2.35 -15.30
N ARG A 101 15.58 -3.40 -14.63
CA ARG A 101 15.14 -3.81 -13.28
C ARG A 101 15.30 -2.68 -12.27
N GLY A 102 16.47 -2.03 -12.22
CA GLY A 102 16.71 -0.91 -11.31
C GLY A 102 15.80 0.29 -11.58
N ARG A 103 15.51 0.60 -12.85
CA ARG A 103 14.54 1.63 -13.22
C ARG A 103 13.13 1.28 -12.73
N ALA A 104 12.69 0.04 -12.92
CA ALA A 104 11.40 -0.44 -12.43
C ALA A 104 11.31 -0.38 -10.90
N CYS A 105 12.33 -0.84 -10.18
CA CYS A 105 12.42 -0.76 -8.73
C CYS A 105 12.34 0.69 -8.24
N ARG A 106 13.13 1.58 -8.84
CA ARG A 106 13.15 3.01 -8.50
C ARG A 106 11.80 3.67 -8.76
N SER A 107 11.17 3.38 -9.89
CA SER A 107 9.84 3.92 -10.24
C SER A 107 8.79 3.48 -9.22
N MET A 108 8.74 2.19 -8.88
CA MET A 108 7.82 1.68 -7.87
C MET A 108 8.09 2.29 -6.49
N HIS A 109 9.36 2.38 -6.10
CA HIS A 109 9.76 3.03 -4.85
C HIS A 109 9.25 4.48 -4.79
N MET A 110 9.40 5.27 -5.86
CA MET A 110 8.90 6.65 -5.91
C MET A 110 7.38 6.75 -5.77
N HIS A 111 6.61 5.84 -6.38
CA HIS A 111 5.15 5.79 -6.19
C HIS A 111 4.79 5.49 -4.73
N LEU A 112 5.45 4.52 -4.10
CA LEU A 112 5.21 4.18 -2.70
C LEU A 112 5.59 5.34 -1.76
N GLN A 113 6.69 6.03 -2.03
CA GLN A 113 7.09 7.22 -1.26
C GLN A 113 6.08 8.37 -1.40
N THR A 114 5.50 8.56 -2.59
CA THR A 114 4.43 9.55 -2.81
C THR A 114 3.20 9.22 -1.95
N ILE A 115 2.78 7.96 -1.93
CA ILE A 115 1.65 7.50 -1.12
C ILE A 115 1.95 7.67 0.38
N LEU A 116 3.13 7.25 0.82
CA LEU A 116 3.59 7.41 2.20
C LEU A 116 3.64 8.89 2.63
N THR A 117 3.99 9.80 1.73
CA THR A 117 3.97 11.24 2.00
C THR A 117 2.54 11.74 2.22
N VAL A 118 1.58 11.30 1.41
CA VAL A 118 0.16 11.64 1.63
C VAL A 118 -0.33 11.10 2.97
N ILE A 119 0.00 9.85 3.29
CA ILE A 119 -0.34 9.23 4.57
C ILE A 119 0.33 9.96 5.74
N HIS A 120 1.57 10.40 5.60
CA HIS A 120 2.25 11.18 6.64
C HIS A 120 1.54 12.51 6.92
N LEU A 121 1.12 13.22 5.86
CA LEU A 121 0.45 14.52 5.98
C LEU A 121 -1.00 14.41 6.48
N ARG A 122 -1.70 13.32 6.16
CA ARG A 122 -3.15 13.17 6.39
C ARG A 122 -3.52 12.03 7.33
N GLY A 123 -2.55 11.28 7.84
CA GLY A 123 -2.77 10.10 8.68
C GLY A 123 -3.43 10.39 10.02
N ASN A 124 -3.38 11.64 10.48
CA ASN A 124 -4.11 12.09 11.68
C ASN A 124 -5.62 12.34 11.41
N ASP A 125 -6.02 12.52 10.14
CA ASP A 125 -7.40 12.67 9.71
C ASP A 125 -7.74 11.54 8.71
N VAL A 126 -7.89 10.34 9.26
CA VAL A 126 -8.08 9.12 8.46
C VAL A 126 -9.39 9.16 7.67
N THR A 127 -10.43 9.80 8.21
CA THR A 127 -11.72 9.95 7.50
C THR A 127 -11.54 10.71 6.19
N SER A 128 -10.67 11.72 6.18
CA SER A 128 -10.32 12.44 4.95
C SER A 128 -9.23 11.75 4.12
N LEU A 129 -8.33 10.97 4.73
CA LEU A 129 -7.23 10.28 4.03
C LEU A 129 -7.74 9.43 2.85
N PHE A 130 -8.76 8.60 3.06
CA PHE A 130 -9.33 7.74 2.02
C PHE A 130 -10.17 8.50 0.96
N LYS A 131 -10.49 9.77 1.22
CA LYS A 131 -11.20 10.66 0.28
C LYS A 131 -10.26 11.67 -0.36
N ASP A 132 -8.98 11.68 0.03
CA ASP A 132 -8.04 12.69 -0.40
C ASP A 132 -7.76 12.53 -1.91
N PRO A 133 -7.95 13.59 -2.72
CA PRO A 133 -7.69 13.52 -4.16
C PRO A 133 -6.25 13.14 -4.50
N ASN A 134 -5.27 13.55 -3.68
CA ASN A 134 -3.86 13.19 -3.89
C ASN A 134 -3.61 11.73 -3.56
N MET A 135 -4.27 11.17 -2.53
CA MET A 135 -4.23 9.73 -2.25
C MET A 135 -4.80 8.94 -3.43
N ASN A 136 -5.99 9.31 -3.90
CA ASN A 136 -6.63 8.66 -5.04
C ASN A 136 -5.77 8.72 -6.31
N LYS A 137 -5.17 9.88 -6.59
CA LYS A 137 -4.24 10.06 -7.71
C LYS A 137 -3.00 9.18 -7.56
N ALA A 138 -2.36 9.19 -6.40
CA ALA A 138 -1.15 8.42 -6.15
C ALA A 138 -1.39 6.90 -6.26
N LEU A 139 -2.54 6.42 -5.77
CA LEU A 139 -2.97 5.03 -5.92
C LEU A 139 -3.27 4.66 -7.37
N ALA A 140 -3.91 5.55 -8.13
CA ALA A 140 -4.17 5.33 -9.56
C ALA A 140 -2.87 5.28 -10.37
N ASP A 141 -1.91 6.17 -10.08
CA ASP A 141 -0.59 6.19 -10.70
C ASP A 141 0.19 4.92 -10.37
N LEU A 142 0.15 4.46 -9.11
CA LEU A 142 0.73 3.19 -8.69
C LEU A 142 0.06 2.00 -9.41
N ALA A 143 -1.27 1.95 -9.49
CA ALA A 143 -1.99 0.84 -10.13
C ALA A 143 -1.73 0.74 -11.65
N ARG A 144 -1.30 1.84 -12.28
CA ARG A 144 -0.87 1.89 -13.69
C ARG A 144 0.60 1.52 -13.88
N PHE A 145 1.31 1.19 -12.80
CA PHE A 145 2.69 0.75 -12.87
C PHE A 145 2.82 -0.42 -13.84
N ASN A 146 3.65 -0.20 -14.87
CA ASN A 146 4.03 -1.22 -15.83
C ASN A 146 5.55 -1.30 -15.81
N PRO A 147 6.15 -2.46 -15.45
CA PRO A 147 7.58 -2.66 -15.62
C PRO A 147 7.85 -2.72 -17.12
N ALA A 148 8.10 -1.56 -17.73
CA ALA A 148 8.55 -1.46 -19.10
C ALA A 148 9.90 -2.18 -19.21
N PHE A 149 9.93 -3.26 -19.98
CA PHE A 149 11.14 -3.95 -20.39
C PHE A 149 11.72 -3.26 -21.62
#